data_AF-A0A420I3S7-F1
#
_entry.id   AF-A0A420I3S7-F1
#
_cell.length_a   1.000
_cell.length_b   1.000
_cell.length_c   1.000
_cell.angle_alpha   90.00
_cell.angle_beta   90.00
_cell.angle_gamma   90.00
#
_symmetry.space_group_name_H-M   'P 1'
#
loop_
_entity.id
_entity.type
_entity.pdbx_description
1 polymer ?
#
loop_
_entity_poly.entity_id
_entity_poly.type
_entity_poly.pdbx_seq_one_letter_code
_entity_poly.pdbx_strand_id
1 'polypeptide(L)'
;MSHPSNADTPMSNYNIDLLSNLPTNQLQKLLSLCASDTGPANPPPAMPFNLSRASRGEVRLPKWNGKKEEFKFYMARLKTRIEREMQGVFEEDTICLDMVDTLPNDLQAKTEEWFDERQRGEDYSWRKLLDHFSELFGDHQALETAVENFNRTRQGPNQYFQDYIKEFEYRVALCGGEETYTPQGKSLHLRLSLNNRLKKALIGVSLPNPKDYRAYVNEIRKVASDLERFEDYRSRGIIHNENLRSSHGNSMGEAREQLIDTDGDVKMGGVNAIKTRNVEKKLPVLDKKTPIKPRAPWRSLKDFNRLLEQGKCVRCTSGEHKANNCQKYRPAIRTTGMVNAVDAEFVDNDSSESGKDEP
;
A
#
# COMPACT_ATOMS: atom_id res chain seq x y z
N MET A 1 -4.54 -73.44 14.21
CA MET A 1 -3.94 -72.09 14.39
C MET A 1 -4.18 -71.33 13.10
N SER A 2 -4.86 -70.20 13.01
CA SER A 2 -5.64 -69.43 13.97
C SER A 2 -6.66 -68.60 13.16
N HIS A 3 -7.73 -68.29 13.86
CA HIS A 3 -8.94 -67.53 13.51
C HIS A 3 -8.69 -66.02 13.21
N PRO A 4 -9.75 -65.21 12.91
CA PRO A 4 -9.78 -64.29 11.77
C PRO A 4 -10.20 -62.83 12.14
N SER A 5 -10.64 -62.08 11.12
CA SER A 5 -11.78 -61.15 11.11
C SER A 5 -11.64 -59.71 11.59
N ASN A 6 -12.26 -58.87 10.77
CA ASN A 6 -12.50 -57.44 10.82
C ASN A 6 -13.41 -56.96 11.96
N ALA A 7 -13.27 -55.66 12.21
CA ALA A 7 -14.26 -54.66 12.61
C ALA A 7 -14.92 -54.80 13.99
N ASP A 8 -14.63 -53.83 14.86
CA ASP A 8 -15.64 -52.96 15.50
C ASP A 8 -14.94 -51.88 16.32
N THR A 9 -15.08 -50.62 15.93
CA THR A 9 -14.69 -49.46 16.73
C THR A 9 -15.98 -48.81 17.26
N PRO A 10 -16.23 -48.80 18.58
CA PRO A 10 -17.46 -48.22 19.13
C PRO A 10 -17.40 -46.68 19.07
N MET A 11 -18.35 -46.12 18.32
CA MET A 11 -18.71 -44.71 18.33
C MET A 11 -19.32 -44.32 19.69
N SER A 12 -18.79 -43.22 20.25
CA SER A 12 -19.49 -42.23 21.08
C SER A 12 -20.27 -42.73 22.32
N ASN A 13 -19.60 -42.70 23.47
CA ASN A 13 -20.26 -42.44 24.76
C ASN A 13 -20.84 -41.02 24.73
N TYR A 14 -22.10 -40.88 24.32
CA TYR A 14 -22.85 -39.66 24.56
C TYR A 14 -23.14 -39.55 26.07
N ASN A 15 -22.78 -38.40 26.65
CA ASN A 15 -23.08 -38.05 28.05
C ASN A 15 -24.60 -38.02 28.28
N ILE A 16 -25.17 -39.13 28.77
CA ILE A 16 -26.58 -39.22 29.20
C ILE A 16 -26.84 -38.30 30.41
N ASP A 17 -25.77 -37.89 31.12
CA ASP A 17 -25.86 -37.01 32.29
C ASP A 17 -26.37 -35.59 31.99
N LEU A 18 -26.29 -35.12 30.73
CA LEU A 18 -26.82 -33.81 30.34
C LEU A 18 -28.36 -33.76 30.31
N LEU A 19 -29.04 -34.90 30.24
CA LEU A 19 -30.50 -34.97 30.21
C LEU A 19 -31.14 -35.03 31.61
N SER A 20 -30.34 -35.27 32.66
CA SER A 20 -30.82 -35.37 34.05
C SER A 20 -31.27 -34.04 34.65
N ASN A 21 -30.85 -32.91 34.07
CA ASN A 21 -31.17 -31.55 34.54
C ASN A 21 -32.37 -30.90 33.81
N LEU A 22 -33.03 -31.62 32.89
CA LEU A 22 -34.16 -31.08 32.14
C LEU A 22 -35.46 -31.18 32.96
N PRO A 23 -36.26 -30.10 33.06
CA PRO A 23 -37.55 -30.15 33.72
C PRO A 23 -38.48 -31.12 32.98
N THR A 24 -39.30 -31.85 33.75
CA THR A 24 -40.11 -33.00 33.30
C THR A 24 -40.98 -32.69 32.07
N ASN A 25 -41.42 -31.43 31.95
CA ASN A 25 -42.22 -30.93 30.82
C ASN A 25 -41.45 -30.90 29.49
N GLN A 26 -40.13 -30.68 29.51
CA GLN A 26 -39.29 -30.71 28.30
C GLN A 26 -38.95 -32.15 27.88
N LEU A 27 -38.80 -33.05 28.87
CA LEU A 27 -38.60 -34.48 28.64
C LEU A 27 -39.84 -35.11 27.98
N GLN A 28 -41.05 -34.78 28.45
CA GLN A 28 -42.29 -35.21 27.81
C GLN A 28 -42.44 -34.67 26.38
N LYS A 29 -42.02 -33.43 26.12
CA LYS A 29 -42.06 -32.85 24.78
C LYS A 29 -41.09 -33.55 23.81
N LEU A 30 -39.89 -33.90 24.27
CA LEU A 30 -38.93 -34.68 23.48
C LEU A 30 -39.42 -36.11 23.23
N LEU A 31 -39.98 -36.77 24.23
CA LEU A 31 -40.58 -38.10 24.06
C LEU A 31 -41.77 -38.07 23.08
N SER A 32 -42.59 -37.02 23.11
CA SER A 32 -43.70 -36.85 22.16
C SER A 32 -43.22 -36.63 20.72
N LEU A 33 -42.06 -36.00 20.52
CA LEU A 33 -41.45 -35.79 19.20
C LEU A 33 -40.80 -37.07 18.66
N CYS A 34 -40.26 -37.92 19.53
CA CYS A 34 -39.69 -39.20 19.13
C CYS A 34 -40.77 -40.27 18.90
N ALA A 35 -41.91 -40.19 19.59
CA ALA A 35 -43.02 -41.13 19.45
C ALA A 35 -43.89 -40.89 18.20
N SER A 36 -43.78 -39.72 17.54
CA SER A 36 -44.52 -39.45 16.31
C SER A 36 -43.89 -40.02 15.03
N ASP A 37 -42.73 -40.68 15.13
CA ASP A 37 -41.95 -41.14 13.96
C ASP A 37 -41.91 -42.67 13.78
N THR A 38 -42.86 -43.40 14.38
CA THR A 38 -42.98 -44.86 14.19
C THR A 38 -44.32 -45.23 13.56
N GLY A 39 -44.42 -45.07 12.24
CA GLY A 39 -45.40 -45.70 11.37
C GLY A 39 -44.70 -46.61 10.34
N PRO A 40 -45.27 -47.78 9.96
CA PRO A 40 -44.53 -48.84 9.31
C PRO A 40 -44.40 -48.67 7.79
N ALA A 41 -43.21 -49.04 7.29
CA ALA A 41 -42.95 -49.64 5.98
C ALA A 41 -43.53 -48.95 4.74
N ASN A 42 -42.81 -47.94 4.25
CA ASN A 42 -42.37 -47.93 2.86
C ASN A 42 -40.88 -47.55 2.86
N PRO A 43 -40.00 -48.27 2.15
CA PRO A 43 -38.64 -47.77 1.97
C PRO A 43 -38.77 -46.39 1.31
N PRO A 44 -38.12 -45.34 1.85
CA PRO A 44 -38.08 -44.07 1.13
C PRO A 44 -37.51 -44.39 -0.25
N PRO A 45 -38.10 -43.92 -1.36
CA PRO A 45 -37.40 -43.98 -2.64
C PRO A 45 -36.05 -43.34 -2.35
N ALA A 46 -34.98 -44.11 -2.57
CA ALA A 46 -33.61 -43.69 -2.35
C ALA A 46 -33.53 -42.25 -2.85
N MET A 47 -33.45 -41.29 -1.92
CA MET A 47 -33.36 -39.88 -2.28
C MET A 47 -32.14 -39.84 -3.18
N PRO A 48 -32.31 -39.64 -4.50
CA PRO A 48 -31.14 -39.43 -5.28
C PRO A 48 -30.63 -38.10 -4.75
N PHE A 49 -29.45 -38.10 -4.16
CA PHE A 49 -28.58 -36.92 -4.21
C PHE A 49 -28.20 -36.62 -5.68
N ASN A 50 -29.12 -36.80 -6.64
CA ASN A 50 -29.22 -35.96 -7.80
C ASN A 50 -29.87 -34.66 -7.32
N LEU A 51 -29.03 -33.79 -6.76
CA LEU A 51 -29.15 -32.38 -7.11
C LEU A 51 -29.25 -32.38 -8.63
N SER A 52 -30.45 -32.10 -9.12
CA SER A 52 -30.75 -32.15 -10.54
C SER A 52 -29.66 -31.38 -11.28
N ARG A 53 -28.92 -32.11 -12.12
CA ARG A 53 -27.90 -31.63 -13.06
C ARG A 53 -28.50 -30.65 -14.09
N ALA A 54 -29.81 -30.43 -14.04
CA ALA A 54 -30.56 -29.49 -14.85
C ALA A 54 -30.85 -28.21 -14.03
N SER A 55 -30.32 -27.07 -14.50
CA SER A 55 -30.51 -25.68 -14.01
C SER A 55 -29.51 -25.08 -13.02
N ARG A 56 -28.28 -25.60 -12.90
CA ARG A 56 -27.17 -24.72 -12.48
C ARG A 56 -26.83 -23.83 -13.66
N GLY A 57 -27.38 -22.60 -13.65
CA GLY A 57 -27.09 -21.60 -14.66
C GLY A 57 -25.59 -21.54 -14.93
N GLU A 58 -25.24 -21.48 -16.22
CA GLU A 58 -23.89 -21.34 -16.75
C GLU A 58 -22.99 -20.60 -15.76
N VAL A 59 -22.08 -21.33 -15.10
CA VAL A 59 -21.16 -20.75 -14.11
C VAL A 59 -20.15 -19.92 -14.89
N ARG A 60 -20.53 -18.67 -15.18
CA ARG A 60 -19.66 -17.77 -15.92
C ARG A 60 -18.61 -17.23 -14.96
N LEU A 61 -17.37 -17.67 -15.19
CA LEU A 61 -16.22 -17.11 -14.51
C LEU A 61 -16.07 -15.61 -14.84
N PRO A 62 -15.54 -14.80 -13.91
CA PRO A 62 -15.27 -13.40 -14.18
C PRO A 62 -14.28 -13.28 -15.34
N LYS A 63 -14.51 -12.34 -16.26
CA LYS A 63 -13.55 -12.05 -17.34
C LYS A 63 -12.56 -10.99 -16.89
N TRP A 64 -11.32 -11.11 -17.33
CA TRP A 64 -10.30 -10.09 -17.11
C TRP A 64 -10.03 -9.31 -18.40
N ASN A 65 -9.86 -8.00 -18.26
CA ASN A 65 -9.59 -7.08 -19.38
C ASN A 65 -8.10 -6.95 -19.73
N GLY A 66 -7.22 -7.68 -19.06
CA GLY A 66 -5.76 -7.61 -19.27
C GLY A 66 -5.07 -6.43 -18.58
N LYS A 67 -5.79 -5.59 -17.81
CA LYS A 67 -5.16 -4.48 -17.07
C LYS A 67 -4.51 -4.98 -15.78
N LYS A 68 -3.24 -4.61 -15.58
CA LYS A 68 -2.43 -5.00 -14.41
C LYS A 68 -3.02 -4.54 -13.07
N GLU A 69 -3.63 -3.36 -13.02
CA GLU A 69 -4.23 -2.79 -11.80
C GLU A 69 -5.40 -3.64 -11.28
N GLU A 70 -6.15 -4.25 -12.18
CA GLU A 70 -7.34 -5.04 -11.87
C GLU A 70 -7.00 -6.53 -11.62
N PHE A 71 -5.77 -6.95 -11.95
CA PHE A 71 -5.35 -8.34 -11.92
C PHE A 71 -5.47 -8.96 -10.52
N LYS A 72 -5.01 -8.27 -9.46
CA LYS A 72 -5.10 -8.78 -8.08
C LYS A 72 -6.56 -9.02 -7.65
N PHE A 73 -7.45 -8.10 -7.99
CA PHE A 73 -8.87 -8.22 -7.67
C PHE A 73 -9.54 -9.35 -8.46
N TYR A 74 -9.21 -9.45 -9.75
CA TYR A 74 -9.63 -10.53 -10.62
C TYR A 74 -9.23 -11.91 -10.07
N MET A 75 -7.95 -12.09 -9.70
CA MET A 75 -7.43 -13.34 -9.12
C MET A 75 -8.18 -13.75 -7.85
N ALA A 76 -8.40 -12.80 -6.93
CA ALA A 76 -9.15 -13.07 -5.69
C ALA A 76 -10.60 -13.49 -5.97
N ARG A 77 -11.26 -12.85 -6.96
CA ARG A 77 -12.62 -13.17 -7.38
C ARG A 77 -12.69 -14.54 -8.04
N LEU A 78 -11.71 -14.87 -8.90
CA LEU A 78 -11.60 -16.15 -9.59
C LEU A 78 -11.43 -17.29 -8.58
N LYS A 79 -10.45 -17.18 -7.68
CA LYS A 79 -10.20 -18.16 -6.60
C LYS A 79 -11.45 -18.42 -5.76
N THR A 80 -12.10 -17.35 -5.27
CA THR A 80 -13.32 -17.46 -4.46
C THR A 80 -14.46 -18.14 -5.22
N ARG A 81 -14.59 -17.89 -6.52
CA ARG A 81 -15.63 -18.49 -7.37
C ARG A 81 -15.38 -19.98 -7.56
N ILE A 82 -14.15 -20.36 -7.88
CA ILE A 82 -13.77 -21.76 -8.08
C ILE A 82 -13.99 -22.56 -6.80
N GLU A 83 -13.50 -22.05 -5.65
CA GLU A 83 -13.63 -22.72 -4.35
C GLU A 83 -15.11 -22.91 -3.94
N ARG A 84 -15.98 -21.94 -4.24
CA ARG A 84 -17.39 -22.00 -3.83
C ARG A 84 -18.28 -22.80 -4.77
N GLU A 85 -18.06 -22.71 -6.08
CA GLU A 85 -19.02 -23.16 -7.08
C GLU A 85 -18.52 -24.32 -7.96
N MET A 86 -17.21 -24.45 -8.14
CA MET A 86 -16.64 -25.42 -9.06
C MET A 86 -15.89 -26.57 -8.37
N GLN A 87 -15.31 -26.30 -7.20
CA GLN A 87 -14.57 -27.30 -6.44
C GLN A 87 -15.50 -28.45 -6.00
N GLY A 88 -15.16 -29.67 -6.42
CA GLY A 88 -15.93 -30.89 -6.12
C GLY A 88 -17.10 -31.18 -7.08
N VAL A 89 -17.33 -30.31 -8.08
CA VAL A 89 -18.39 -30.48 -9.09
C VAL A 89 -17.79 -30.75 -10.48
N PHE A 90 -16.69 -30.09 -10.80
CA PHE A 90 -16.01 -30.19 -12.10
C PHE A 90 -14.62 -30.83 -11.93
N GLU A 91 -14.13 -31.46 -13.00
CA GLU A 91 -12.77 -31.99 -13.05
C GLU A 91 -11.75 -30.85 -13.11
N GLU A 92 -10.57 -31.04 -12.52
CA GLU A 92 -9.55 -29.98 -12.44
C GLU A 92 -9.14 -29.47 -13.84
N ASP A 93 -9.10 -30.35 -14.84
CA ASP A 93 -8.80 -30.03 -16.25
C ASP A 93 -9.84 -29.08 -16.85
N THR A 94 -11.13 -29.36 -16.62
CA THR A 94 -12.22 -28.49 -17.11
C THR A 94 -12.20 -27.12 -16.46
N ILE A 95 -11.86 -27.06 -15.16
CA ILE A 95 -11.67 -25.79 -14.44
C ILE A 95 -10.50 -25.01 -15.05
N CYS A 96 -9.40 -25.69 -15.41
CA CYS A 96 -8.24 -25.05 -16.03
C CYS A 96 -8.58 -24.46 -17.40
N LEU A 97 -9.35 -25.16 -18.25
CA LEU A 97 -9.78 -24.64 -19.55
C LEU A 97 -10.70 -23.43 -19.39
N ASP A 98 -11.71 -23.52 -18.52
CA ASP A 98 -12.60 -22.39 -18.24
C ASP A 98 -11.83 -21.16 -17.71
N MET A 99 -10.76 -21.38 -16.94
CA MET A 99 -9.88 -20.31 -16.48
C MET A 99 -9.11 -19.64 -17.64
N VAL A 100 -8.64 -20.38 -18.62
CA VAL A 100 -7.94 -19.78 -19.78
C VAL A 100 -8.90 -18.94 -20.61
N ASP A 101 -10.13 -19.41 -20.81
CA ASP A 101 -11.16 -18.72 -21.59
C ASP A 101 -11.59 -17.36 -20.99
N THR A 102 -11.27 -17.11 -19.73
CA THR A 102 -11.53 -15.83 -19.06
C THR A 102 -10.47 -14.76 -19.33
N LEU A 103 -9.33 -15.15 -19.90
CA LEU A 103 -8.25 -14.26 -20.30
C LEU A 103 -8.50 -13.69 -21.71
N PRO A 104 -7.99 -12.48 -22.02
CA PRO A 104 -7.91 -11.98 -23.39
C PRO A 104 -7.03 -12.88 -24.28
N ASN A 105 -7.36 -13.01 -25.57
CA ASN A 105 -6.66 -13.87 -26.53
C ASN A 105 -5.13 -13.66 -26.54
N ASP A 106 -4.67 -12.40 -26.42
CA ASP A 106 -3.23 -12.06 -26.41
C ASP A 106 -2.47 -12.67 -25.22
N LEU A 107 -3.19 -12.94 -24.12
CA LEU A 107 -2.64 -13.52 -22.88
C LEU A 107 -2.86 -15.03 -22.82
N GLN A 108 -3.87 -15.55 -23.51
CA GLN A 108 -4.09 -17.00 -23.65
C GLN A 108 -2.90 -17.67 -24.33
N ALA A 109 -2.35 -17.06 -25.38
CA ALA A 109 -1.17 -17.58 -26.08
C ALA A 109 0.05 -17.76 -25.15
N LYS A 110 0.17 -16.94 -24.10
CA LYS A 110 1.27 -17.07 -23.11
C LYS A 110 1.04 -18.21 -22.13
N THR A 111 -0.20 -18.63 -21.95
CA THR A 111 -0.55 -19.75 -21.07
C THR A 111 -0.47 -21.09 -21.79
N GLU A 112 -0.41 -21.12 -23.12
CA GLU A 112 -0.25 -22.33 -23.93
C GLU A 112 1.02 -23.12 -23.56
N GLU A 113 2.15 -22.43 -23.33
CA GLU A 113 3.42 -23.04 -22.91
C GLU A 113 3.24 -23.91 -21.65
N TRP A 114 2.43 -23.45 -20.69
CA TRP A 114 2.15 -24.21 -19.47
C TRP A 114 1.34 -25.49 -19.73
N PHE A 115 0.39 -25.44 -20.68
CA PHE A 115 -0.37 -26.64 -21.05
C PHE A 115 0.51 -27.65 -21.80
N ASP A 116 1.39 -27.18 -22.68
CA ASP A 116 2.31 -28.04 -23.43
C ASP A 116 3.33 -28.75 -22.52
N GLU A 117 3.83 -28.04 -21.50
CA GLU A 117 4.74 -28.61 -20.50
C GLU A 117 4.06 -29.69 -19.64
N ARG A 118 2.78 -29.48 -19.29
CA ARG A 118 2.03 -30.40 -18.41
C ARG A 118 1.24 -31.49 -19.10
N GLN A 119 1.01 -31.38 -20.40
CA GLN A 119 0.43 -32.50 -21.16
C GLN A 119 1.33 -33.76 -21.11
N ARG A 120 2.60 -33.61 -20.70
CA ARG A 120 3.56 -34.70 -20.51
C ARG A 120 3.61 -35.28 -19.09
N GLY A 121 2.93 -34.66 -18.11
CA GLY A 121 2.89 -35.11 -16.71
C GLY A 121 1.56 -34.80 -16.05
N GLU A 122 0.85 -35.82 -15.56
CA GLU A 122 -0.58 -35.88 -15.19
C GLU A 122 -1.07 -34.97 -14.03
N ASP A 123 -0.43 -33.82 -13.79
CA ASP A 123 -0.72 -32.92 -12.66
C ASP A 123 -1.45 -31.64 -13.11
N TYR A 124 -2.64 -31.80 -13.67
CA TYR A 124 -3.56 -30.67 -13.90
C TYR A 124 -4.18 -30.27 -12.57
N SER A 125 -3.68 -29.16 -12.01
CA SER A 125 -4.31 -28.57 -10.85
C SER A 125 -4.51 -27.08 -11.03
N TRP A 126 -5.76 -26.66 -10.90
CA TRP A 126 -6.18 -25.26 -11.04
C TRP A 126 -5.44 -24.34 -10.06
N ARG A 127 -5.03 -24.85 -8.89
CA ARG A 127 -4.21 -24.08 -7.94
C ARG A 127 -2.84 -23.75 -8.51
N LYS A 128 -2.20 -24.74 -9.11
CA LYS A 128 -0.89 -24.56 -9.76
C LYS A 128 -1.01 -23.64 -10.99
N LEU A 129 -2.15 -23.65 -11.68
CA LEU A 129 -2.43 -22.71 -12.77
C LEU A 129 -2.63 -21.28 -12.25
N LEU A 130 -3.32 -21.09 -11.12
CA LEU A 130 -3.44 -19.79 -10.48
C LEU A 130 -2.09 -19.23 -10.04
N ASP A 131 -1.22 -20.07 -9.47
CA ASP A 131 0.14 -19.67 -9.12
C ASP A 131 0.89 -19.23 -10.39
N HIS A 132 0.77 -19.98 -11.48
CA HIS A 132 1.38 -19.61 -12.75
C HIS A 132 0.83 -18.30 -13.34
N PHE A 133 -0.48 -18.03 -13.24
CA PHE A 133 -1.04 -16.73 -13.63
C PHE A 133 -0.46 -15.61 -12.79
N SER A 134 -0.28 -15.84 -11.49
CA SER A 134 0.34 -14.86 -10.59
C SER A 134 1.81 -14.60 -10.95
N GLU A 135 2.52 -15.60 -11.45
CA GLU A 135 3.90 -15.45 -11.93
C GLU A 135 3.98 -14.70 -13.27
N LEU A 136 3.14 -15.06 -14.24
CA LEU A 136 3.17 -14.46 -15.59
C LEU A 136 2.63 -13.02 -15.63
N PHE A 137 1.53 -12.77 -14.91
CA PHE A 137 0.79 -11.52 -15.02
C PHE A 137 0.91 -10.65 -13.76
N GLY A 138 1.44 -11.20 -12.67
CA GLY A 138 1.75 -10.43 -11.46
C GLY A 138 2.81 -9.37 -11.72
N ASP A 139 2.57 -8.17 -11.19
CA ASP A 139 3.56 -7.10 -11.21
C ASP A 139 4.58 -7.32 -10.07
N HIS A 140 5.56 -8.18 -10.32
CA HIS A 140 6.64 -8.48 -9.38
C HIS A 140 7.45 -7.25 -9.03
N GLN A 141 7.70 -6.37 -10.01
CA GLN A 141 8.45 -5.13 -9.78
C GLN A 141 7.70 -4.17 -8.85
N ALA A 142 6.38 -4.02 -9.04
CA ALA A 142 5.55 -3.23 -8.13
C ALA A 142 5.48 -3.87 -6.73
N LEU A 143 5.46 -5.20 -6.65
CA LEU A 143 5.49 -5.92 -5.37
C LEU A 143 6.82 -5.70 -4.62
N GLU A 144 7.95 -5.87 -5.28
CA GLU A 144 9.29 -5.61 -4.72
C GLU A 144 9.40 -4.15 -4.25
N THR A 145 8.99 -3.20 -5.09
CA THR A 145 8.96 -1.78 -4.74
C THR A 145 8.07 -1.52 -3.52
N ALA A 146 6.91 -2.18 -3.44
CA ALA A 146 6.02 -2.07 -2.28
C ALA A 146 6.67 -2.64 -1.01
N VAL A 147 7.33 -3.79 -1.10
CA VAL A 147 8.05 -4.43 0.03
C VAL A 147 9.20 -3.55 0.52
N GLU A 148 10.01 -2.99 -0.38
CA GLU A 148 11.05 -2.03 -0.02
C GLU A 148 10.49 -0.80 0.69
N ASN A 149 9.41 -0.23 0.14
CA ASN A 149 8.74 0.91 0.74
C ASN A 149 8.14 0.58 2.10
N PHE A 150 7.56 -0.61 2.27
CA PHE A 150 7.06 -1.09 3.54
C PHE A 150 8.19 -1.21 4.57
N ASN A 151 9.31 -1.83 4.20
CA ASN A 151 10.48 -2.00 5.08
C ASN A 151 11.11 -0.66 5.49
N ARG A 152 11.03 0.38 4.64
CA ARG A 152 11.47 1.75 4.95
C ARG A 152 10.46 2.54 5.79
N THR A 153 9.23 2.07 5.91
CA THR A 153 8.17 2.79 6.62
C THR A 153 8.46 2.83 8.12
N ARG A 154 8.50 4.04 8.69
CA ARG A 154 8.66 4.28 10.12
C ARG A 154 7.66 5.32 10.57
N GLN A 155 7.16 5.20 11.79
CA GLN A 155 6.29 6.20 12.40
C GLN A 155 7.08 7.48 12.62
N GLY A 156 6.55 8.61 12.13
CA GLY A 156 7.15 9.91 12.36
C GLY A 156 7.21 10.28 13.85
N PRO A 157 8.14 11.17 14.27
CA PRO A 157 8.32 11.53 15.68
C PRO A 157 7.09 12.20 16.31
N ASN A 158 6.25 12.85 15.51
CA ASN A 158 5.04 13.58 15.93
C ASN A 158 3.77 13.06 15.22
N GLN A 159 3.85 11.89 14.57
CA GLN A 159 2.74 11.29 13.84
C GLN A 159 1.86 10.48 14.80
N TYR A 160 0.56 10.76 14.79
CA TYR A 160 -0.42 10.01 15.56
C TYR A 160 -0.39 8.53 15.19
N PHE A 161 -0.49 7.67 16.19
CA PHE A 161 -0.46 6.23 15.98
C PHE A 161 -1.63 5.76 15.11
N GLN A 162 -2.80 6.39 15.24
CA GLN A 162 -3.98 6.03 14.47
C GLN A 162 -3.85 6.34 12.96
N ASP A 163 -3.11 7.39 12.59
CA ASP A 163 -2.84 7.68 11.17
C ASP A 163 -1.75 6.77 10.64
N TYR A 164 -0.75 6.50 11.47
CA TYR A 164 0.33 5.59 11.14
C TYR A 164 -0.17 4.16 10.89
N ILE A 165 -1.05 3.64 11.73
CA ILE A 165 -1.54 2.25 11.59
C ILE A 165 -2.37 2.07 10.32
N LYS A 166 -3.15 3.08 9.90
CA LYS A 166 -3.89 3.05 8.63
C LYS A 166 -2.94 2.95 7.44
N GLU A 167 -1.89 3.76 7.43
CA GLU A 167 -0.86 3.73 6.38
C GLU A 167 -0.09 2.40 6.41
N PHE A 168 0.20 1.88 7.61
CA PHE A 168 0.85 0.59 7.79
C PHE A 168 0.02 -0.56 7.20
N GLU A 169 -1.26 -0.65 7.55
CA GLU A 169 -2.17 -1.68 7.05
C GLU A 169 -2.36 -1.58 5.53
N TYR A 170 -2.46 -0.35 5.00
CA TYR A 170 -2.50 -0.11 3.56
C TYR A 170 -1.25 -0.63 2.85
N ARG A 171 -0.05 -0.35 3.38
CA ARG A 171 1.21 -0.86 2.80
C ARG A 171 1.33 -2.37 2.89
N VAL A 172 0.90 -2.98 4.00
CA VAL A 172 0.85 -4.44 4.14
C VAL A 172 -0.07 -5.06 3.08
N ALA A 173 -1.24 -4.46 2.83
CA ALA A 173 -2.17 -4.92 1.80
C ALA A 173 -1.54 -4.87 0.39
N LEU A 174 -0.74 -3.83 0.09
CA LEU A 174 -0.03 -3.72 -1.18
C LEU A 174 1.03 -4.82 -1.38
N CYS A 175 1.71 -5.24 -0.30
CA CYS A 175 2.79 -6.22 -0.32
C CYS A 175 2.32 -7.69 -0.36
N GLY A 176 1.04 -7.96 -0.64
CA GLY A 176 0.48 -9.32 -0.68
C GLY A 176 -0.37 -9.70 0.53
N GLY A 177 -0.59 -8.78 1.47
CA GLY A 177 -1.58 -8.94 2.53
C GLY A 177 -1.20 -9.97 3.59
N GLU A 178 -2.12 -10.89 3.88
CA GLU A 178 -2.00 -11.88 4.97
C GLU A 178 -1.28 -13.17 4.56
N GLU A 179 -1.26 -13.50 3.26
CA GLU A 179 -0.56 -14.69 2.74
C GLU A 179 0.97 -14.54 2.87
N THR A 180 1.51 -13.35 2.61
CA THR A 180 2.95 -13.08 2.69
C THR A 180 3.40 -12.68 4.11
N TYR A 181 2.57 -11.95 4.85
CA TYR A 181 2.90 -11.49 6.20
C TYR A 181 2.03 -12.17 7.24
N THR A 182 2.62 -13.13 7.96
CA THR A 182 1.97 -13.75 9.12
C THR A 182 1.61 -12.70 10.18
N PRO A 183 0.55 -12.92 10.99
CA PRO A 183 0.18 -12.00 12.08
C PRO A 183 1.36 -11.66 13.00
N GLN A 184 2.21 -12.66 13.26
CA GLN A 184 3.45 -12.50 14.01
C GLN A 184 4.45 -11.58 13.31
N GLY A 185 4.69 -11.78 12.00
CA GLY A 185 5.54 -10.89 11.19
C GLY A 185 5.04 -9.45 11.20
N LYS A 186 3.72 -9.23 11.10
CA LYS A 186 3.11 -7.89 11.20
C LYS A 186 3.36 -7.25 12.56
N SER A 187 3.16 -7.99 13.65
CA SER A 187 3.41 -7.48 15.01
C SER A 187 4.88 -7.10 15.24
N LEU A 188 5.82 -7.91 14.72
CA LEU A 188 7.25 -7.65 14.82
C LEU A 188 7.65 -6.40 14.02
N HIS A 189 7.21 -6.31 12.76
CA HIS A 189 7.51 -5.14 11.92
C HIS A 189 6.89 -3.88 12.51
N LEU A 190 5.67 -3.97 13.04
CA LEU A 190 5.02 -2.86 13.75
C LEU A 190 5.90 -2.40 14.90
N ARG A 191 6.32 -3.31 15.80
CA ARG A 191 7.22 -2.97 16.93
C ARG A 191 8.50 -2.27 16.50
N LEU A 192 9.14 -2.72 15.41
CA LEU A 192 10.37 -2.11 14.89
C LEU A 192 10.15 -0.72 14.29
N SER A 193 8.96 -0.48 13.74
CA SER A 193 8.64 0.73 13.00
C SER A 193 8.01 1.85 13.83
N LEU A 194 7.59 1.58 15.07
CA LEU A 194 7.10 2.59 16.00
C LEU A 194 8.15 3.65 16.35
N ASN A 195 7.67 4.83 16.73
CA ASN A 195 8.46 5.92 17.26
C ASN A 195 9.14 5.52 18.59
N ASN A 196 10.36 6.00 18.82
CA ASN A 196 11.12 5.78 20.06
C ASN A 196 10.37 6.23 21.32
N ARG A 197 9.57 7.31 21.25
CA ARG A 197 8.73 7.75 22.38
C ARG A 197 7.70 6.68 22.77
N LEU A 198 6.96 6.17 21.78
CA LEU A 198 5.98 5.11 21.99
C LEU A 198 6.66 3.80 22.40
N LYS A 199 7.79 3.44 21.76
CA LYS A 199 8.59 2.28 22.16
C LYS A 199 9.01 2.32 23.62
N LYS A 200 9.45 3.48 24.12
CA LYS A 200 9.81 3.65 25.54
C LYS A 200 8.62 3.48 26.48
N ALA A 201 7.46 4.04 26.12
CA ALA A 201 6.24 3.88 26.91
C ALA A 201 5.69 2.44 26.91
N LEU A 202 6.01 1.66 25.88
CA LEU A 202 5.68 0.24 25.83
C LEU A 202 6.60 -0.64 26.69
N ILE A 203 7.73 -0.11 27.18
CA ILE A 203 8.61 -0.83 28.11
C ILE A 203 7.87 -0.96 29.45
N GLY A 204 7.54 -2.20 29.84
CA GLY A 204 6.82 -2.50 31.08
C GLY A 204 5.33 -2.79 30.90
N VAL A 205 4.78 -2.62 29.69
CA VAL A 205 3.41 -3.03 29.37
C VAL A 205 3.40 -4.51 28.98
N SER A 206 2.50 -5.29 29.57
CA SER A 206 2.27 -6.68 29.19
C SER A 206 1.62 -6.73 27.81
N LEU A 207 2.45 -6.86 26.77
CA LEU A 207 1.96 -7.00 25.40
C LEU A 207 1.36 -8.40 25.19
N PRO A 208 0.18 -8.51 24.55
CA PRO A 208 -0.41 -9.79 24.17
C PRO A 208 0.51 -10.63 23.28
N ASN A 209 0.21 -11.93 23.19
CA ASN A 209 0.97 -12.85 22.35
C ASN A 209 1.05 -12.33 20.90
N PRO A 210 2.25 -12.28 20.28
CA PRO A 210 2.45 -11.83 18.89
C PRO A 210 1.59 -12.54 17.83
N LYS A 211 1.01 -13.70 18.18
CA LYS A 211 0.08 -14.43 17.32
C LYS A 211 -1.24 -13.67 17.08
N ASP A 212 -1.68 -12.86 18.04
CA ASP A 212 -2.93 -12.10 17.95
C ASP A 212 -2.67 -10.63 17.60
N TYR A 213 -2.49 -10.37 16.30
CA TYR A 213 -2.20 -9.02 15.78
C TYR A 213 -3.23 -7.96 16.23
N ARG A 214 -4.53 -8.29 16.22
CA ARG A 214 -5.58 -7.34 16.61
C ARG A 214 -5.50 -6.95 18.09
N ALA A 215 -5.29 -7.93 18.98
CA ALA A 215 -5.12 -7.69 20.41
C ALA A 215 -3.87 -6.85 20.66
N TYR A 216 -2.77 -7.18 19.97
CA TYR A 216 -1.50 -6.45 20.04
C TYR A 216 -1.65 -4.97 19.64
N VAL A 217 -2.29 -4.69 18.50
CA VAL A 217 -2.55 -3.32 18.03
C VAL A 217 -3.45 -2.55 18.99
N ASN A 218 -4.46 -3.20 19.58
CA ASN A 218 -5.37 -2.55 20.52
C ASN A 218 -4.66 -2.09 21.80
N GLU A 219 -3.74 -2.88 22.35
CA GLU A 219 -2.95 -2.47 23.52
C GLU A 219 -2.00 -1.32 23.19
N ILE A 220 -1.33 -1.37 22.04
CA ILE A 220 -0.49 -0.24 21.60
C ILE A 220 -1.35 1.02 21.40
N ARG A 221 -2.57 0.88 20.87
CA ARG A 221 -3.49 2.01 20.68
C ARG A 221 -3.86 2.67 22.01
N LYS A 222 -4.08 1.90 23.08
CA LYS A 222 -4.36 2.45 24.42
C LYS A 222 -3.18 3.28 24.93
N VAL A 223 -1.98 2.69 24.93
CA VAL A 223 -0.75 3.37 25.37
C VAL A 223 -0.45 4.62 24.52
N ALA A 224 -0.65 4.52 23.21
CA ALA A 224 -0.49 5.66 22.31
C ALA A 224 -1.51 6.77 22.61
N SER A 225 -2.77 6.42 22.86
CA SER A 225 -3.81 7.40 23.22
C SER A 225 -3.45 8.13 24.52
N ASP A 226 -2.88 7.43 25.50
CA ASP A 226 -2.44 8.04 26.75
C ASP A 226 -1.22 8.97 26.54
N LEU A 227 -0.28 8.58 25.68
CA LEU A 227 0.86 9.43 25.30
C LEU A 227 0.45 10.66 24.49
N GLU A 228 -0.54 10.52 23.61
CA GLU A 228 -1.03 11.58 22.73
C GLU A 228 -1.83 12.66 23.47
N ARG A 229 -2.29 12.37 24.70
CA ARG A 229 -2.94 13.34 25.59
C ARG A 229 -1.97 14.37 26.17
N PHE A 230 -0.66 14.09 26.19
CA PHE A 230 0.32 15.04 26.72
C PHE A 230 0.55 16.18 25.73
N GLU A 231 0.55 17.43 26.22
CA GLU A 231 0.70 18.63 25.39
C GLU A 231 2.03 18.69 24.63
N ASP A 232 3.06 18.01 25.13
CA ASP A 232 4.40 17.91 24.54
C ASP A 232 4.50 16.87 23.41
N TYR A 233 3.40 16.16 23.12
CA TYR A 233 3.36 15.16 22.05
C TYR A 233 3.46 15.82 20.68
N ARG A 234 2.73 16.93 20.46
CA ARG A 234 2.92 17.84 19.33
C ARG A 234 3.22 19.23 19.86
N SER A 235 4.51 19.60 19.87
CA SER A 235 4.90 20.98 20.12
C SER A 235 4.11 21.88 19.17
N ARG A 236 3.23 22.74 19.71
CA ARG A 236 2.23 23.57 18.99
C ARG A 236 2.80 24.51 17.92
N GLY A 237 4.12 24.55 17.72
CA GLY A 237 4.82 25.39 16.74
C GLY A 237 5.03 24.74 15.37
N ILE A 238 4.82 23.44 15.20
CA ILE A 238 4.94 22.77 13.89
C ILE A 238 3.54 22.58 13.31
N ILE A 239 2.95 23.68 12.84
CA ILE A 239 1.79 23.64 11.95
C ILE A 239 2.27 22.96 10.66
N HIS A 240 1.93 21.68 10.52
CA HIS A 240 2.12 20.95 9.28
C HIS A 240 1.15 21.52 8.24
N ASN A 241 1.70 22.22 7.25
CA ASN A 241 1.09 22.29 5.93
C ASN A 241 0.94 20.86 5.41
N GLU A 242 -0.30 20.37 5.29
CA GLU A 242 -0.62 19.06 4.71
C GLU A 242 -0.40 18.98 3.18
N ASN A 243 0.24 19.98 2.56
CA ASN A 243 0.42 20.07 1.11
C ASN A 243 1.85 19.92 0.59
N LEU A 244 2.70 19.12 1.24
CA LEU A 244 3.94 18.64 0.60
C LEU A 244 4.11 17.13 0.80
N ARG A 245 3.35 16.36 0.02
CA ARG A 245 3.85 15.08 -0.49
C ARG A 245 4.91 15.39 -1.56
N SER A 246 6.01 14.64 -1.50
CA SER A 246 7.13 14.60 -2.44
C SER A 246 8.25 15.64 -2.21
N SER A 247 9.27 15.23 -1.45
CA SER A 247 10.64 15.32 -1.96
C SER A 247 11.52 14.29 -1.26
N HIS A 248 12.21 13.49 -2.08
CA HIS A 248 13.37 12.71 -1.69
C HIS A 248 14.41 13.56 -0.93
N GLY A 249 15.10 12.94 0.03
CA GLY A 249 16.28 13.52 0.66
C GLY A 249 16.73 12.77 1.90
N ASN A 250 17.69 11.86 1.72
CA ASN A 250 18.50 11.27 2.78
C ASN A 250 19.16 12.35 3.66
N SER A 251 19.07 12.20 4.98
CA SER A 251 20.11 12.65 5.91
C SER A 251 19.99 11.86 7.21
N MET A 252 20.87 10.86 7.39
CA MET A 252 21.25 10.38 8.71
C MET A 252 22.16 11.43 9.36
N GLY A 253 21.87 11.82 10.59
CA GLY A 253 22.82 12.49 11.47
C GLY A 253 23.39 11.47 12.46
N GLU A 254 24.65 11.09 12.25
CA GLU A 254 25.48 10.40 13.24
C GLU A 254 25.69 11.27 14.48
N ALA A 255 25.68 10.63 15.66
CA ALA A 255 26.03 11.25 16.93
C ALA A 255 27.52 11.59 16.94
N ARG A 256 27.86 12.88 16.98
CA ARG A 256 29.24 13.36 17.11
C ARG A 256 29.52 13.73 18.57
N GLU A 257 30.54 13.08 19.14
CA GLU A 257 31.13 13.36 20.46
C GLU A 257 31.46 14.86 20.63
N GLN A 258 31.05 15.43 21.76
CA GLN A 258 31.25 16.83 22.11
C GLN A 258 32.64 17.01 22.73
N LEU A 259 33.54 17.71 22.04
CA LEU A 259 34.80 18.19 22.60
C LEU A 259 34.53 19.44 23.46
N ILE A 260 34.72 19.30 24.77
CA ILE A 260 34.58 20.35 25.79
C ILE A 260 35.91 21.10 25.90
N ASP A 261 35.85 22.41 26.09
CA ASP A 261 37.05 23.24 26.24
C ASP A 261 37.54 23.34 27.69
N THR A 262 38.67 24.01 27.90
CA THR A 262 39.35 24.09 29.21
C THR A 262 38.56 24.84 30.29
N ASP A 263 37.47 25.53 29.95
CA ASP A 263 36.57 26.21 30.90
C ASP A 263 35.24 25.43 31.12
N GLY A 264 35.07 24.26 30.50
CA GLY A 264 33.94 23.37 30.76
C GLY A 264 32.69 23.61 29.90
N ASP A 265 32.76 24.47 28.88
CA ASP A 265 31.65 24.72 27.96
C ASP A 265 31.75 23.90 26.65
N VAL A 266 30.59 23.51 26.12
CA VAL A 266 30.47 22.73 24.87
C VAL A 266 30.72 23.64 23.67
N LYS A 267 31.81 23.41 22.92
CA LYS A 267 32.07 24.13 21.67
C LYS A 267 31.04 23.74 20.61
N MET A 268 30.09 24.62 20.32
CA MET A 268 29.11 24.46 19.24
C MET A 268 29.80 24.68 17.87
N GLY A 269 30.40 23.62 17.33
CA GLY A 269 30.92 23.58 15.96
C GLY A 269 29.78 23.45 14.94
N GLY A 270 29.42 24.57 14.31
CA GLY A 270 28.55 24.57 13.12
C GLY A 270 29.29 24.00 11.91
N VAL A 271 28.63 23.12 11.14
CA VAL A 271 29.13 22.71 9.82
C VAL A 271 27.95 22.59 8.85
N ASN A 272 27.98 23.44 7.83
CA ASN A 272 27.91 22.97 6.44
C ASN A 272 28.53 24.04 5.54
N ALA A 273 29.84 23.94 5.39
CA ALA A 273 30.61 24.62 4.35
C ALA A 273 30.97 23.60 3.26
N ILE A 274 30.39 23.76 2.08
CA ILE A 274 30.95 23.24 0.83
C ILE A 274 31.12 24.43 -0.13
N LYS A 275 32.40 24.70 -0.41
CA LYS A 275 32.98 25.36 -1.61
C LYS A 275 32.66 26.85 -1.85
N THR A 276 33.66 27.72 -1.61
CA THR A 276 34.62 28.20 -2.62
C THR A 276 35.37 29.45 -2.13
N ARG A 277 36.61 29.60 -2.60
CA ARG A 277 37.54 30.71 -2.37
C ARG A 277 36.88 32.08 -2.63
N ASN A 278 37.05 33.03 -1.72
CA ASN A 278 37.58 34.37 -2.02
C ASN A 278 37.56 35.32 -0.81
N VAL A 279 38.75 35.85 -0.52
CA VAL A 279 39.04 37.20 0.01
C VAL A 279 38.45 37.55 1.39
N GLU A 280 39.37 37.62 2.35
CA GLU A 280 39.25 38.43 3.56
C GLU A 280 38.74 39.85 3.26
N LYS A 281 37.54 40.17 3.72
CA LYS A 281 37.20 41.52 4.19
C LYS A 281 36.30 41.41 5.42
N LYS A 282 36.88 41.74 6.57
CA LYS A 282 36.12 42.13 7.77
C LYS A 282 35.15 43.24 7.39
N LEU A 283 33.86 43.06 7.65
CA LEU A 283 32.87 44.14 7.70
C LEU A 283 31.98 43.98 8.94
N PRO A 284 31.57 45.10 9.56
CA PRO A 284 30.99 45.11 10.89
C PRO A 284 29.52 44.66 10.89
N VAL A 285 29.14 44.02 11.99
CA VAL A 285 27.75 43.76 12.38
C VAL A 285 27.01 45.09 12.41
N LEU A 286 26.04 45.24 11.52
CA LEU A 286 25.16 46.41 11.45
C LEU A 286 23.73 45.89 11.54
N ASP A 287 23.22 45.88 12.77
CA ASP A 287 21.81 45.81 13.10
C ASP A 287 21.07 46.95 12.40
N LYS A 288 20.49 46.66 11.23
CA LYS A 288 19.46 47.50 10.62
C LYS A 288 18.37 46.60 10.08
N LYS A 289 17.20 46.64 10.74
CA LYS A 289 15.92 46.23 10.18
C LYS A 289 15.71 47.01 8.89
N THR A 290 16.16 46.46 7.76
CA THR A 290 15.87 47.05 6.46
C THR A 290 14.38 46.83 6.16
N PRO A 291 13.66 47.86 5.69
CA PRO A 291 12.27 47.72 5.32
C PRO A 291 12.15 46.63 4.24
N ILE A 292 11.26 45.66 4.46
CA ILE A 292 11.03 44.55 3.52
C ILE A 292 10.54 45.14 2.20
N LYS A 293 11.39 45.08 1.18
CA LYS A 293 11.07 45.58 -0.17
C LYS A 293 9.86 44.82 -0.74
N PRO A 294 8.92 45.51 -1.41
CA PRO A 294 7.81 44.84 -2.08
C PRO A 294 8.32 43.88 -3.18
N ARG A 295 7.52 42.85 -3.49
CA ARG A 295 7.86 41.92 -4.60
C ARG A 295 7.65 42.63 -5.93
N ALA A 296 8.52 42.34 -6.89
CA ALA A 296 8.30 42.77 -8.26
C ALA A 296 7.04 42.08 -8.84
N PRO A 297 6.28 42.76 -9.71
CA PRO A 297 5.20 42.13 -10.44
C PRO A 297 5.74 41.04 -11.37
N TRP A 298 4.96 39.97 -11.56
CA TRP A 298 5.26 38.96 -12.58
C TRP A 298 5.05 39.58 -13.97
N ARG A 299 5.94 39.28 -14.91
CA ARG A 299 5.90 39.76 -16.29
C ARG A 299 5.84 38.58 -17.25
N SER A 300 5.24 38.76 -18.42
CA SER A 300 5.28 37.76 -19.49
C SER A 300 6.71 37.56 -20.00
N LEU A 301 6.96 36.43 -20.65
CA LEU A 301 8.29 36.10 -21.18
C LEU A 301 8.73 37.11 -22.25
N LYS A 302 7.80 37.59 -23.09
CA LYS A 302 8.05 38.62 -24.12
C LYS A 302 8.49 39.95 -23.51
N ASP A 303 7.80 40.41 -22.47
CA ASP A 303 8.17 41.64 -21.76
C ASP A 303 9.51 41.50 -21.01
N PHE A 304 9.78 40.31 -20.46
CA PHE A 304 11.02 40.00 -19.78
C PHE A 304 12.22 40.10 -20.75
N ASN A 305 12.11 39.46 -21.93
CA ASN A 305 13.15 39.48 -22.95
C ASN A 305 13.38 40.89 -23.51
N ARG A 306 12.30 41.63 -23.80
CA ARG A 306 12.40 43.04 -24.25
C ARG A 306 13.16 43.91 -23.26
N LEU A 307 12.98 43.71 -21.95
CA LEU A 307 13.69 44.49 -20.92
C LEU A 307 15.17 44.10 -20.83
N LEU A 308 15.51 42.83 -21.04
CA LEU A 308 16.91 42.38 -21.11
C LEU A 308 17.64 42.95 -22.33
N GLU A 309 17.00 42.92 -23.49
CA GLU A 309 17.54 43.50 -24.74
C GLU A 309 17.77 45.01 -24.59
N GLN A 310 16.87 45.72 -23.91
CA GLN A 310 17.01 47.15 -23.62
C GLN A 310 17.99 47.47 -22.47
N GLY A 311 18.61 46.46 -21.85
CA GLY A 311 19.52 46.64 -20.71
C GLY A 311 18.86 47.20 -19.45
N LYS A 312 17.53 47.12 -19.33
CA LYS A 312 16.76 47.65 -18.21
C LYS A 312 16.55 46.61 -17.11
N CYS A 313 16.40 47.08 -15.87
CA CYS A 313 16.05 46.23 -14.75
C CYS A 313 14.66 45.61 -14.93
N VAL A 314 14.60 44.28 -15.00
CA VAL A 314 13.33 43.55 -15.12
C VAL A 314 12.35 43.86 -13.97
N ARG A 315 12.87 44.19 -12.78
CA ARG A 315 12.05 44.40 -11.58
C ARG A 315 11.41 45.79 -11.51
N CYS A 316 12.15 46.84 -11.86
CA CYS A 316 11.72 48.24 -11.69
C CYS A 316 11.72 49.06 -13.00
N THR A 317 12.08 48.44 -14.13
CA THR A 317 12.20 49.04 -15.47
C THR A 317 13.20 50.20 -15.62
N SER A 318 13.96 50.52 -14.57
CA SER A 318 15.06 51.51 -14.64
C SER A 318 16.29 50.94 -15.36
N GLY A 319 16.97 51.78 -16.15
CA GLY A 319 18.23 51.44 -16.83
C GLY A 319 19.48 51.55 -15.95
N GLU A 320 19.35 51.99 -14.70
CA GLU A 320 20.50 52.31 -13.84
C GLU A 320 21.16 51.09 -13.18
N HIS A 321 20.49 49.94 -13.17
CA HIS A 321 20.99 48.74 -12.49
C HIS A 321 20.44 47.44 -13.09
N LYS A 322 21.15 46.34 -12.84
CA LYS A 322 20.69 44.99 -13.17
C LYS A 322 19.71 44.47 -12.12
N ALA A 323 18.85 43.52 -12.51
CA ALA A 323 17.79 42.96 -11.66
C ALA A 323 18.27 42.53 -10.26
N ASN A 324 19.48 41.96 -10.16
CA ASN A 324 20.04 41.50 -8.88
C ASN A 324 20.29 42.64 -7.88
N ASN A 325 20.59 43.85 -8.36
CA ASN A 325 20.91 45.00 -7.53
C ASN A 325 19.72 45.96 -7.33
N CYS A 326 18.49 45.49 -7.59
CA CYS A 326 17.31 46.32 -7.48
C CYS A 326 17.06 46.75 -6.03
N GLN A 327 17.16 48.06 -5.79
CA GLN A 327 16.89 48.63 -4.48
C GLN A 327 15.39 48.72 -4.17
N LYS A 328 14.54 48.82 -5.20
CA LYS A 328 13.08 49.00 -5.05
C LYS A 328 12.30 47.70 -4.83
N TYR A 329 12.67 46.60 -5.49
CA TYR A 329 11.90 45.35 -5.48
C TYR A 329 12.76 44.11 -5.26
N ARG A 330 12.18 43.12 -4.55
CA ARG A 330 12.72 41.75 -4.44
C ARG A 330 12.20 40.85 -5.59
N PRO A 331 12.79 39.66 -5.82
CA PRO A 331 12.38 38.76 -6.91
C PRO A 331 10.87 38.46 -6.92
N ALA A 332 10.29 38.39 -8.11
CA ALA A 332 8.91 37.95 -8.33
C ALA A 332 8.76 36.46 -7.99
N ILE A 333 7.57 36.05 -7.53
CA ILE A 333 7.21 34.64 -7.33
C ILE A 333 6.34 34.21 -8.51
N ARG A 334 6.62 33.04 -9.08
CA ARG A 334 5.78 32.43 -10.11
C ARG A 334 4.45 32.03 -9.50
N THR A 335 3.36 32.66 -9.93
CA THR A 335 2.01 32.22 -9.56
C THR A 335 1.75 30.89 -10.26
N THR A 336 1.67 29.82 -9.49
CA THR A 336 1.53 28.43 -9.97
C THR A 336 0.17 28.11 -10.63
N GLY A 337 -0.72 29.09 -10.83
CA GLY A 337 -2.10 28.83 -11.23
C GLY A 337 -2.58 29.43 -12.56
N MET A 338 -1.90 30.39 -13.19
CA MET A 338 -2.45 31.07 -14.39
C MET A 338 -1.37 31.63 -15.32
N VAL A 339 -0.67 30.78 -16.08
CA VAL A 339 -0.06 31.19 -17.36
C VAL A 339 0.16 29.95 -18.23
N ASN A 340 -0.89 29.49 -18.91
CA ASN A 340 -0.80 28.52 -20.01
C ASN A 340 -1.89 28.79 -21.07
N ALA A 341 -2.33 30.04 -21.23
CA ALA A 341 -3.46 30.34 -22.11
C ALA A 341 -3.30 31.53 -23.06
N VAL A 342 -2.19 32.25 -23.06
CA VAL A 342 -1.97 33.30 -24.07
C VAL A 342 -0.47 33.40 -24.36
N ASP A 343 -0.13 33.30 -25.64
CA ASP A 343 1.22 33.36 -26.27
C ASP A 343 1.71 32.02 -26.86
N ALA A 344 0.90 31.45 -27.75
CA ALA A 344 1.36 30.58 -28.83
C ALA A 344 0.60 30.95 -30.12
N GLU A 345 0.79 32.17 -30.60
CA GLU A 345 0.41 32.55 -31.96
C GLU A 345 1.50 32.09 -32.94
N PHE A 346 1.19 31.01 -33.66
CA PHE A 346 1.24 30.89 -35.11
C PHE A 346 2.26 31.76 -35.87
N VAL A 347 3.29 31.11 -36.45
CA VAL A 347 3.85 31.49 -37.75
C VAL A 347 4.03 30.20 -38.55
N ASP A 348 3.02 29.88 -39.36
CA ASP A 348 3.19 29.03 -40.53
C ASP A 348 4.15 29.73 -41.49
N ASN A 349 5.19 29.04 -41.93
CA ASN A 349 5.93 29.44 -43.12
C ASN A 349 6.18 28.20 -43.97
N ASP A 350 5.21 27.98 -44.86
CA ASP A 350 5.24 27.05 -45.97
C ASP A 350 6.05 27.67 -47.14
N SER A 351 6.56 26.80 -48.02
CA SER A 351 7.11 27.08 -49.36
C SER A 351 8.62 27.40 -49.48
N SER A 352 9.38 26.41 -49.94
CA SER A 352 10.01 26.46 -51.27
C SER A 352 10.66 25.13 -51.65
N GLU A 353 9.88 24.33 -52.36
CA GLU A 353 10.22 23.63 -53.61
C GLU A 353 11.57 24.00 -54.26
N SER A 354 12.42 23.00 -54.51
CA SER A 354 13.37 22.97 -55.64
C SER A 354 14.00 21.59 -55.75
N GLY A 355 13.51 20.78 -56.69
CA GLY A 355 14.27 19.64 -57.18
C GLY A 355 15.53 20.09 -57.95
N LYS A 356 16.51 19.18 -58.04
CA LYS A 356 17.27 18.86 -59.26
C LYS A 356 18.32 17.78 -58.97
N ASP A 357 18.11 16.66 -59.67
CA ASP A 357 19.05 15.88 -60.47
C ASP A 357 20.31 15.27 -59.82
N GLU A 358 20.34 13.93 -59.94
CA GLU A 358 21.50 13.03 -59.94
C GLU A 358 22.56 13.47 -60.98
N PRO A 359 23.79 12.95 -60.84
CA PRO A 359 24.12 11.70 -61.53
C PRO A 359 24.69 10.59 -60.64
#